data_AF-A0A1G5XAP9-F1
#
_entry.id   AF-A0A1G5XAP9-F1
#
_cell.length_a   1.000
_cell.length_b   1.000
_cell.length_c   1.000
_cell.angle_alpha   90.00
_cell.angle_beta   90.00
_cell.angle_gamma   90.00
#
_symmetry.space_group_name_H-M   'P 1'
#
loop_
_entity.id
_entity.type
_entity.pdbx_description
1 polymer ?
#
loop_
_entity_poly.entity_id
_entity_poly.type
_entity_poly.pdbx_seq_one_letter_code
_entity_poly.pdbx_strand_id
1 'polypeptide(L)'
;MELFKKPTFNEAIDYVNKLKKEINDYPKHLANYLKKNFFTEYRKFLRFMENDYKRHLDSTNNKLENFNGNTMPKYEKRSYRTMQGLWSALMHKKDGWIKRRKEDLTN
;
A
#
# COMPACT_ATOMS: atom_id res chain seq x y z
N MET A 1 14.36 -4.87 -9.87
CA MET A 1 13.81 -4.81 -8.49
C MET A 1 14.36 -5.97 -7.67
N GLU A 2 15.53 -5.82 -7.06
CA GLU A 2 16.14 -6.84 -6.19
C GLU A 2 15.72 -6.71 -4.72
N LEU A 3 15.32 -5.52 -4.29
CA LEU A 3 14.91 -5.23 -2.90
C LEU A 3 13.79 -6.17 -2.42
N PHE A 4 12.73 -6.32 -3.21
CA PHE A 4 11.57 -7.16 -2.86
C PHE A 4 11.82 -8.66 -3.05
N LYS A 5 13.00 -9.03 -3.59
CA LYS A 5 13.43 -10.43 -3.77
C LYS A 5 14.37 -10.89 -2.66
N LYS A 6 14.68 -10.03 -1.67
CA LYS A 6 15.54 -10.42 -0.55
C LYS A 6 14.83 -11.47 0.32
N PRO A 7 15.55 -12.50 0.78
CA PRO A 7 14.98 -13.60 1.55
C PRO A 7 14.59 -13.20 2.99
N THR A 8 15.24 -12.17 3.54
CA THR A 8 15.00 -11.70 4.90
C THR A 8 14.82 -10.18 4.95
N PHE A 9 14.08 -9.73 5.96
CA PHE A 9 13.87 -8.31 6.23
C PHE A 9 15.20 -7.57 6.50
N ASN A 10 16.14 -8.22 7.19
CA ASN A 10 17.47 -7.64 7.47
C ASN A 10 18.27 -7.43 6.18
N GLU A 11 18.29 -8.40 5.28
CA GLU A 11 18.96 -8.24 3.98
C GLU A 11 18.30 -7.16 3.10
N ALA A 12 16.99 -6.97 3.22
CA ALA A 12 16.29 -5.88 2.55
C ALA A 12 16.69 -4.52 3.12
N ILE A 13 16.84 -4.40 4.45
CA ILE A 13 17.36 -3.17 5.09
C ILE A 13 18.78 -2.87 4.62
N ASP A 14 19.65 -3.88 4.58
CA ASP A 14 21.04 -3.71 4.12
C ASP A 14 21.10 -3.24 2.67
N TYR A 15 20.22 -3.77 1.82
CA TYR A 15 20.09 -3.31 0.44
C TYR A 15 19.62 -1.86 0.35
N VAL A 16 18.65 -1.43 1.18
CA VAL A 16 18.23 -0.02 1.25
C VAL A 16 19.38 0.88 1.70
N ASN A 17 20.20 0.43 2.65
CA ASN A 17 21.36 1.20 3.10
C ASN A 17 22.43 1.34 2.00
N LYS A 18 22.62 0.32 1.16
CA LYS A 18 23.46 0.42 -0.05
C LYS A 18 22.89 1.42 -1.05
N LEU A 19 21.60 1.31 -1.38
CA LEU A 19 20.90 2.25 -2.25
C LEU A 19 21.00 3.70 -1.77
N LYS A 20 20.94 3.95 -0.46
CA LYS A 20 21.11 5.29 0.11
C LYS A 20 22.48 5.89 -0.15
N LYS A 21 23.52 5.07 -0.25
CA LYS A 21 24.89 5.52 -0.55
C LYS A 21 25.05 5.85 -2.04
N GLU A 22 24.49 5.02 -2.90
CA GLU A 22 24.57 5.15 -4.36
C GLU A 22 23.56 6.17 -4.94
N ILE A 23 22.59 6.65 -4.14
CA ILE A 23 21.51 7.52 -4.62
C ILE A 23 21.99 8.81 -5.30
N ASN A 24 23.20 9.27 -5.00
CA ASN A 24 23.75 10.48 -5.60
C ASN A 24 24.18 10.28 -7.05
N ASP A 25 24.38 9.04 -7.48
CA ASP A 25 24.71 8.67 -8.86
C ASP A 25 23.45 8.56 -9.74
N TYR A 26 22.27 8.69 -9.13
CA TYR A 26 20.99 8.57 -9.82
C TYR A 26 20.56 9.93 -10.38
N PRO A 27 19.71 9.96 -11.42
CA PRO A 27 19.11 11.19 -11.90
C PRO A 27 18.49 12.01 -10.77
N LYS A 28 18.78 13.32 -10.75
CA LYS A 28 18.42 14.22 -9.63
C LYS A 28 16.94 14.17 -9.25
N HIS A 29 16.04 14.06 -10.24
CA HIS A 29 14.60 13.94 -10.01
C HIS A 29 14.25 12.66 -9.24
N LEU A 30 14.84 11.53 -9.62
CA LEU A 30 14.62 10.22 -9.00
C LEU A 30 15.23 10.18 -7.60
N ALA A 31 16.45 10.69 -7.45
CA ALA A 31 17.13 10.80 -6.17
C ALA A 31 16.31 11.63 -5.17
N ASN A 32 15.79 12.79 -5.59
CA ASN A 32 14.94 13.63 -4.75
C ASN A 32 13.62 12.94 -4.37
N TYR A 33 12.98 12.26 -5.33
CA TYR A 33 11.77 11.50 -5.06
C TYR A 33 12.00 10.40 -4.03
N LEU A 34 13.06 9.59 -4.21
CA LEU A 34 13.37 8.48 -3.31
C LEU A 34 13.78 8.98 -1.93
N LYS A 35 14.57 10.05 -1.83
CA LYS A 35 14.94 10.68 -0.54
C LYS A 35 13.72 11.17 0.24
N LYS A 36 12.78 11.85 -0.43
CA LYS A 36 11.61 12.45 0.21
C LYS A 36 10.54 11.43 0.55
N ASN A 37 10.22 10.52 -0.37
CA ASN A 37 9.02 9.68 -0.29
C ASN A 37 9.32 8.22 0.07
N PHE A 38 10.44 7.67 -0.42
CA PHE A 38 10.73 6.25 -0.24
C PHE A 38 11.57 5.99 1.01
N PHE A 39 12.75 6.62 1.15
CA PHE A 39 13.69 6.34 2.24
C PHE A 39 13.23 6.78 3.64
N THR A 40 12.25 7.67 3.72
CA THR A 40 11.56 8.05 4.95
C THR A 40 10.61 6.96 5.44
N GLU A 41 10.02 6.20 4.51
CA GLU A 41 8.88 5.30 4.77
C GLU A 41 9.13 3.85 4.31
N TYR A 42 10.36 3.52 3.89
CA TYR A 42 10.69 2.27 3.19
C TYR A 42 10.28 1.01 3.96
N ARG A 43 10.29 1.05 5.30
CA ARG A 43 9.90 -0.08 6.15
C ARG A 43 8.45 -0.51 5.91
N LYS A 44 7.53 0.43 5.64
CA LYS A 44 6.13 0.12 5.33
C LYS A 44 6.00 -0.79 4.11
N PHE A 45 6.89 -0.62 3.12
CA PHE A 45 6.92 -1.43 1.90
C PHE A 45 7.57 -2.80 2.11
N LEU A 46 8.29 -3.01 3.21
CA LEU A 46 8.96 -4.27 3.54
C LEU A 46 8.21 -5.07 4.61
N ARG A 47 7.09 -4.56 5.12
CA ARG A 47 6.30 -5.18 6.20
C ARG A 47 5.87 -6.62 5.91
N PHE A 48 5.63 -6.95 4.64
CA PHE A 48 5.29 -8.32 4.23
C PHE A 48 6.41 -9.35 4.51
N MET A 49 7.66 -8.88 4.71
CA MET A 49 8.81 -9.73 5.03
C MET A 49 8.97 -9.99 6.53
N GLU A 50 8.30 -9.20 7.39
CA GLU A 50 8.32 -9.40 8.85
C GLU A 50 7.56 -10.69 9.21
N ASN A 51 8.04 -11.42 10.22
CA ASN A 51 7.54 -12.76 10.56
C ASN A 51 6.02 -12.81 10.77
N ASP A 52 5.44 -11.79 11.40
CA ASP A 52 4.00 -11.70 11.68
C ASP A 52 3.14 -11.60 10.41
N TYR A 53 3.73 -11.15 9.29
CA TYR A 53 3.02 -10.95 8.02
C TYR A 53 3.52 -11.90 6.92
N LYS A 54 4.61 -12.62 7.18
CA LYS A 54 5.21 -13.59 6.28
C LYS A 54 4.18 -14.68 6.01
N ARG A 55 3.77 -14.83 4.74
CA ARG A 55 2.68 -15.70 4.21
C ARG A 55 1.27 -15.10 4.23
N HIS A 56 1.05 -13.96 4.89
CA HIS A 56 -0.26 -13.27 4.89
C HIS A 56 -0.33 -12.12 3.89
N LEU A 57 0.81 -11.49 3.60
CA LEU A 57 0.92 -10.42 2.61
C LEU A 57 1.80 -10.87 1.45
N ASP A 58 1.30 -10.68 0.22
CA ASP A 58 2.08 -10.90 -0.98
C ASP A 58 3.11 -9.78 -1.17
N SER A 59 4.26 -10.12 -1.74
CA SER A 59 5.30 -9.16 -2.13
C SER A 59 4.92 -8.33 -3.35
N THR A 60 3.82 -8.68 -4.03
CA THR A 60 3.35 -8.05 -5.26
C THR A 60 1.95 -7.47 -5.06
N ASN A 61 1.67 -6.38 -5.74
CA ASN A 61 0.34 -5.81 -5.82
C ASN A 61 -0.51 -6.44 -6.94
N ASN A 62 -0.05 -7.49 -7.64
CA ASN A 62 -0.72 -8.05 -8.82
C ASN A 62 -2.19 -8.43 -8.58
N LYS A 63 -2.50 -9.03 -7.43
CA LYS A 63 -3.89 -9.38 -7.09
C LYS A 63 -4.75 -8.12 -6.92
N LEU A 64 -4.21 -7.09 -6.28
CA LEU A 64 -4.88 -5.80 -6.09
C LEU A 64 -5.04 -5.05 -7.41
N GLU A 65 -4.00 -5.02 -8.24
CA GLU A 65 -4.05 -4.39 -9.57
C GLU A 65 -5.05 -5.11 -10.49
N ASN A 66 -5.08 -6.45 -10.49
CA ASN A 66 -6.05 -7.22 -11.24
C ASN A 66 -7.48 -6.97 -10.73
N PHE A 67 -7.69 -6.96 -9.42
CA PHE A 67 -8.98 -6.62 -8.85
C PHE A 67 -9.41 -5.20 -9.25
N ASN A 68 -8.54 -4.20 -9.10
CA ASN A 68 -8.83 -2.82 -9.47
C ASN A 68 -9.00 -2.64 -10.99
N GLY A 69 -8.30 -3.41 -11.80
CA GLY A 69 -8.32 -3.33 -13.26
C GLY A 69 -9.54 -4.01 -13.87
N ASN A 70 -9.77 -5.26 -13.50
CA ASN A 70 -10.70 -6.16 -14.19
C ASN A 70 -11.96 -6.44 -13.37
N THR A 71 -11.81 -6.72 -12.06
CA THR A 71 -12.91 -7.24 -11.24
C THR A 71 -13.81 -6.15 -10.66
N MET A 72 -13.23 -5.03 -10.23
CA MET A 72 -13.98 -3.99 -9.54
C MET A 72 -14.97 -3.31 -10.50
N PRO A 73 -16.24 -3.06 -10.09
CA PRO A 73 -17.21 -2.40 -10.94
C PRO A 73 -16.81 -0.96 -11.29
N LYS A 74 -17.14 -0.52 -12.51
CA LYS A 74 -16.76 0.81 -13.03
C LYS A 74 -17.31 1.96 -12.17
N TYR A 75 -18.52 1.82 -11.62
CA TYR A 75 -19.13 2.85 -10.77
C TYR A 75 -18.37 3.00 -9.44
N GLU A 76 -17.89 1.90 -8.85
CA GLU A 76 -17.06 1.94 -7.64
C GLU A 76 -15.70 2.56 -7.94
N LYS A 77 -15.06 2.21 -9.06
CA LYS A 77 -13.81 2.90 -9.47
C LYS A 77 -13.99 4.39 -9.57
N ARG A 78 -15.14 4.85 -10.11
CA ARG A 78 -15.45 6.27 -10.24
C ARG A 78 -15.62 6.97 -8.90
N SER A 79 -16.19 6.31 -7.88
CA SER A 79 -16.32 6.92 -6.56
C SER A 79 -14.96 7.23 -5.95
N TYR A 80 -13.92 6.44 -6.21
CA TYR A 80 -12.57 6.69 -5.66
C TYR A 80 -11.72 7.69 -6.48
N ARG A 81 -12.23 8.24 -7.60
CA ARG A 81 -11.46 9.16 -8.47
C ARG A 81 -11.47 10.61 -8.03
N THR A 82 -12.50 11.05 -7.31
CA THR A 82 -12.64 12.43 -6.84
C THR A 82 -12.72 12.47 -5.33
N MET A 83 -12.27 13.57 -4.72
CA MET A 83 -12.33 13.75 -3.26
C MET A 83 -13.76 13.65 -2.74
N GLN A 84 -14.71 14.25 -3.48
CA GLN A 84 -16.14 14.20 -3.15
C GLN A 84 -16.69 12.77 -3.26
N GLY A 85 -16.36 12.03 -4.31
CA GLY A 85 -16.78 10.64 -4.46
C GLY A 85 -16.21 9.74 -3.36
N LEU A 86 -14.95 9.96 -2.98
CA LEU A 86 -14.30 9.22 -1.90
C LEU A 86 -15.01 9.50 -0.58
N TRP A 87 -15.29 10.77 -0.29
CA TRP A 87 -15.99 11.18 0.91
C TRP A 87 -17.40 10.57 1.00
N SER A 88 -18.18 10.64 -0.09
CA SER A 88 -19.50 10.00 -0.16
C SER A 88 -19.44 8.49 0.07
N ALA A 89 -18.47 7.80 -0.54
CA ALA A 89 -18.29 6.36 -0.34
C ALA A 89 -17.92 6.01 1.12
N LEU A 90 -17.07 6.81 1.76
CA LEU A 90 -16.72 6.63 3.18
C LEU A 90 -17.92 6.86 4.09
N MET A 91 -18.71 7.91 3.84
CA MET A 91 -19.92 8.20 4.62
C MET A 91 -20.96 7.09 4.50
N HIS A 92 -21.20 6.56 3.29
CA HIS A 92 -22.11 5.42 3.11
C HIS A 92 -21.63 4.17 3.86
N LYS A 93 -20.32 3.88 3.86
CA LYS A 93 -19.77 2.76 4.64
C LYS A 93 -19.97 2.96 6.15
N LYS A 94 -19.73 4.19 6.64
CA LYS A 94 -19.97 4.57 8.04
C LYS A 94 -21.44 4.35 8.42
N ASP A 95 -22.36 4.86 7.61
CA ASP A 95 -23.80 4.77 7.90
C ASP A 95 -24.29 3.32 7.89
N GLY A 96 -23.82 2.52 6.93
CA GLY A 96 -24.11 1.08 6.89
C GLY A 96 -23.56 0.33 8.11
N TRP A 97 -22.37 0.71 8.59
CA TRP A 97 -21.79 0.11 9.81
C TRP A 97 -22.61 0.47 11.06
N ILE A 98 -23.01 1.74 11.21
CA ILE A 98 -23.86 2.19 12.31
C ILE A 98 -25.20 1.46 12.29
N LYS A 99 -25.83 1.33 11.11
CA LYS A 99 -27.11 0.65 10.97
C LYS A 99 -27.05 -0.82 11.42
N ARG A 100 -26.06 -1.58 10.94
CA ARG A 100 -25.86 -2.98 11.35
C ARG A 100 -25.64 -3.11 12.85
N ARG A 101 -24.82 -2.23 13.45
CA ARG A 101 -24.59 -2.24 14.90
C ARG A 101 -25.83 -1.94 15.71
N LYS A 102 -26.75 -1.12 15.20
CA LYS A 102 -28.05 -0.91 15.84
C LYS A 102 -28.92 -2.16 15.76
N GLU A 103 -28.98 -2.80 14.59
CA GLU A 103 -29.72 -4.05 14.40
C GLU A 103 -29.20 -5.16 15.33
N ASP A 104 -27.88 -5.28 15.52
CA ASP A 104 -27.25 -6.22 16.45
C ASP A 104 -27.53 -5.93 17.94
N LEU A 105 -27.88 -4.69 18.29
CA LEU A 105 -28.18 -4.28 19.67
C LEU A 105 -29.68 -4.31 20.00
N THR A 106 -30.52 -4.37 18.97
CA THR A 106 -31.99 -4.42 19.11
C THR A 106 -32.57 -5.83 18.90
N ASN A 107 -31.74 -6.78 18.48
CA ASN A 107 -32.02 -8.23 18.48
C ASN A 107 -31.29 -8.89 19.65
#